data_AF-A0A413FC96-F1
#
_entry.id   AF-A0A413FC96-F1
#
_cell.length_a   1.000
_cell.length_b   1.000
_cell.length_c   1.000
_cell.angle_alpha   90.00
_cell.angle_beta   90.00
_cell.angle_gamma   90.00
#
_symmetry.space_group_name_H-M   'P 1'
#
loop_
_entity.id
_entity.type
_entity.pdbx_description
1 polymer ?
#
loop_
_entity_poly.entity_id
_entity_poly.type
_entity_poly.pdbx_seq_one_letter_code
_entity_poly.pdbx_strand_id
1 'polypeptide(L)'
;MRPGSGTEPGARRDFGPGGGETPVQRGEPARAQGVSRVIEESVPGKQVTIAHVIASPVPDVYECLGIDPLGAIGILTLTPYETAIIAADVAVKASGVQVGFLDRFTGSVVVAGDVESVETALRAVCDCLERGLGFAVTGITRT
;
A
#
# COMPACT_ATOMS: atom_id res chain seq x y z
N MET A 1 -12.30 81.78 37.34
CA MET A 1 -11.47 82.96 37.64
C MET A 1 -10.03 82.61 37.26
N ARG A 2 -9.41 83.33 36.31
CA ARG A 2 -7.94 83.31 36.04
C ARG A 2 -7.19 83.99 37.21
N PRO A 3 -5.84 84.08 37.30
CA PRO A 3 -4.69 83.47 36.60
C PRO A 3 -3.73 82.77 37.64
N GLY A 4 -2.56 82.16 37.39
CA GLY A 4 -1.45 82.43 36.47
C GLY A 4 -0.39 83.34 37.13
N SER A 5 0.75 82.78 37.55
CA SER A 5 2.09 83.41 37.65
C SER A 5 3.09 82.35 38.14
N GLY A 6 4.32 82.19 37.66
CA GLY A 6 5.09 82.85 36.62
C GLY A 6 6.49 82.20 36.58
N THR A 7 6.91 81.81 35.38
CA THR A 7 8.24 82.00 34.78
C THR A 7 9.53 81.55 35.53
N GLU A 8 10.04 80.41 35.05
CA GLU A 8 11.41 79.99 34.63
C GLU A 8 12.53 81.07 34.52
N PRO A 9 13.86 80.75 34.39
CA PRO A 9 14.44 79.54 33.74
C PRO A 9 15.80 79.00 34.26
N GLY A 10 16.25 77.85 33.75
CA GLY A 10 17.60 77.33 34.03
C GLY A 10 17.99 76.00 33.37
N ALA A 11 17.74 75.86 32.06
CA ALA A 11 18.31 74.91 31.09
C ALA A 11 19.23 73.76 31.56
N ARG A 12 18.79 72.51 31.31
CA ARG A 12 19.58 71.49 30.59
C ARG A 12 18.65 70.67 29.70
N ARG A 13 18.86 70.75 28.38
CA ARG A 13 18.16 69.95 27.37
C ARG A 13 18.99 68.68 27.16
N ASP A 14 18.38 67.52 27.35
CA ASP A 14 18.84 66.29 26.72
C ASP A 14 17.72 65.77 25.83
N PHE A 15 18.02 65.68 24.54
CA PHE A 15 17.15 65.18 23.49
C PHE A 15 17.14 63.65 23.56
N GLY A 16 16.05 63.04 24.03
CA GLY A 16 15.78 61.63 23.81
C GLY A 16 15.17 61.43 22.42
N PRO A 17 15.75 60.60 21.53
CA PRO A 17 15.00 60.05 20.41
C PRO A 17 14.14 58.92 21.01
N GLY A 18 12.83 58.85 20.84
CA GLY A 18 12.07 59.14 19.63
C GLY A 18 11.51 57.82 19.13
N GLY A 19 10.18 57.74 18.99
CA GLY A 19 9.49 56.80 18.11
C GLY A 19 9.38 55.36 18.61
N GLY A 20 8.13 54.93 18.81
CA GLY A 20 7.80 53.54 19.03
C GLY A 20 8.01 52.72 17.76
N GLU A 21 8.69 51.60 17.93
CA GLU A 21 8.52 50.40 17.13
C GLU A 21 8.51 49.26 18.14
N THR A 22 7.32 48.75 18.47
CA THR A 22 7.22 47.48 19.19
C THR A 22 8.00 46.47 18.38
N PRO A 23 9.04 45.81 18.94
CA PRO A 23 9.74 44.78 18.21
C PRO A 23 8.72 43.71 17.82
N VAL A 24 8.53 43.49 16.51
CA VAL A 24 7.82 42.31 16.02
C VAL A 24 8.57 41.12 16.59
N GLN A 25 7.99 40.46 17.60
CA GLN A 25 8.50 39.20 18.10
C GLN A 25 8.50 38.25 16.91
N ARG A 26 9.70 37.91 16.43
CA ARG A 26 9.92 36.89 15.42
C ARG A 26 9.27 35.63 15.98
N GLY A 27 8.14 35.22 15.38
CA GLY A 27 7.44 34.01 15.80
C GLY A 27 8.44 32.87 15.86
N GLU A 28 8.63 32.30 17.05
CA GLU A 28 9.41 31.08 17.19
C GLU A 28 8.80 30.04 16.25
N PRO A 29 9.59 29.39 15.37
CA PRO A 29 9.05 28.31 14.58
C PRO A 29 8.52 27.27 15.56
N ALA A 30 7.23 26.93 15.41
CA ALA A 30 6.61 25.90 16.21
C ALA A 30 7.52 24.66 16.21
N ARG A 31 8.17 24.37 17.34
CA ARG A 31 8.89 23.11 17.51
C ARG A 31 7.87 22.02 17.23
N ALA A 32 8.08 21.24 16.17
CA ALA A 32 7.33 20.02 15.94
C ALA A 32 7.65 19.07 17.12
N GLN A 33 6.89 19.20 18.20
CA GLN A 33 7.03 18.37 19.38
C GLN A 33 6.52 16.96 19.02
N GLY A 34 7.43 15.99 19.04
CA GLY A 34 7.09 14.58 19.29
C GLY A 34 6.91 13.63 18.10
N VAL A 35 7.38 13.92 16.89
CA VAL A 35 7.37 12.91 15.80
C VAL A 35 8.74 12.24 15.71
N SER A 36 8.83 11.00 16.17
CA SER A 36 10.00 10.14 15.97
C SER A 36 10.13 9.79 14.49
N ARG A 37 11.31 9.99 13.90
CA ARG A 37 11.60 9.57 12.52
C ARG A 37 12.31 8.22 12.57
N VAL A 38 11.76 7.25 11.85
CA VAL A 38 12.36 5.91 11.69
C VAL A 38 12.69 5.73 10.21
N ILE A 39 13.87 5.19 9.92
CA ILE A 39 14.22 4.74 8.57
C ILE A 39 13.76 3.29 8.49
N GLU A 40 12.90 3.00 7.52
CA GLU A 40 12.41 1.65 7.25
C GLU A 40 12.87 1.23 5.86
N GLU A 41 13.48 0.05 5.78
CA GLU A 41 13.73 -0.64 4.53
C GLU A 41 12.62 -1.68 4.35
N SER A 42 11.70 -1.40 3.43
CA SER A 42 10.60 -2.32 3.12
C SER A 42 11.08 -3.37 2.12
N VAL A 43 10.95 -4.64 2.50
CA VAL A 43 11.23 -5.79 1.64
C VAL A 43 9.98 -6.65 1.51
N PRO A 44 9.70 -7.22 0.33
CA PRO A 44 8.55 -8.09 0.16
C PRO A 44 8.73 -9.38 0.95
N GLY A 45 7.69 -9.77 1.69
CA GLY A 45 7.61 -11.11 2.29
C GLY A 45 7.41 -12.20 1.24
N LYS A 46 7.51 -13.47 1.65
CA LYS A 46 7.19 -14.65 0.83
C LYS A 46 5.86 -15.24 1.30
N GLN A 47 4.77 -14.93 0.59
CA GLN A 47 3.43 -15.31 1.01
C GLN A 47 2.49 -15.62 -0.18
N VAL A 48 1.66 -16.64 -0.01
CA VAL A 48 0.43 -16.87 -0.79
C VAL A 48 -0.74 -16.35 0.04
N THR A 49 -1.25 -15.18 -0.33
CA THR A 49 -2.27 -14.47 0.45
C THR A 49 -3.67 -14.96 0.10
N ILE A 50 -3.91 -15.29 -1.17
CA ILE A 50 -5.17 -15.82 -1.67
C ILE A 50 -4.87 -17.07 -2.50
N ALA A 51 -5.62 -18.13 -2.26
CA ALA A 51 -5.76 -19.29 -3.13
C ALA A 51 -7.25 -19.69 -3.12
N HIS A 52 -7.99 -19.28 -4.15
CA HIS A 52 -9.44 -19.40 -4.18
C HIS A 52 -9.95 -20.05 -5.46
N VAL A 53 -10.92 -20.95 -5.34
CA VAL A 53 -11.63 -21.58 -6.46
C VAL A 53 -13.04 -20.99 -6.55
N ILE A 54 -13.41 -20.48 -7.73
CA ILE A 54 -14.80 -20.16 -8.08
C ILE A 54 -15.28 -21.26 -9.00
N ALA A 55 -16.14 -22.15 -8.50
CA ALA A 55 -16.54 -23.36 -9.21
C ALA A 55 -17.44 -23.10 -10.42
N SER A 56 -18.23 -22.03 -10.38
CA SER A 56 -19.16 -21.63 -11.45
C SER A 56 -19.27 -20.10 -11.52
N PRO A 57 -18.25 -19.41 -12.05
CA PRO A 57 -18.29 -17.96 -12.23
C PRO A 57 -19.43 -17.56 -13.17
N VAL A 58 -20.05 -16.41 -12.89
CA VAL A 58 -21.04 -15.83 -13.80
C VAL A 58 -20.35 -15.36 -15.10
N PRO A 59 -21.03 -15.39 -16.27
CA PRO A 59 -20.43 -15.02 -17.56
C PRO A 59 -19.70 -13.67 -17.56
N ASP A 60 -20.29 -12.65 -16.93
CA ASP A 60 -19.70 -11.30 -16.81
C ASP A 60 -18.30 -11.30 -16.20
N VAL A 61 -17.99 -12.24 -15.30
CA VAL A 61 -16.65 -12.36 -14.68
C VAL A 61 -15.61 -12.78 -15.72
N TYR A 62 -15.95 -13.72 -16.61
CA TYR A 62 -15.08 -14.14 -17.70
C TYR A 62 -14.81 -12.99 -18.67
N GLU A 63 -15.86 -12.23 -19.02
CA GLU A 63 -15.75 -11.07 -19.90
C GLU A 63 -14.89 -9.95 -19.30
N CYS A 64 -15.10 -9.61 -18.03
CA CYS A 64 -14.30 -8.61 -17.33
C CYS A 64 -12.81 -8.99 -17.23
N LEU A 65 -12.52 -10.28 -17.09
CA LEU A 65 -11.15 -10.81 -17.03
C LEU A 65 -10.54 -11.01 -18.42
N GLY A 66 -11.36 -11.05 -19.48
CA GLY A 66 -10.90 -11.30 -20.85
C GLY A 66 -10.37 -12.72 -21.06
N ILE A 67 -10.99 -13.72 -20.41
CA ILE A 67 -10.54 -15.12 -20.43
C ILE A 67 -11.66 -16.05 -20.93
N ASP A 68 -11.29 -17.23 -21.43
CA ASP A 68 -12.24 -18.21 -21.93
C ASP A 68 -13.07 -18.88 -20.81
N PRO A 69 -14.37 -19.15 -21.04
CA PRO A 69 -15.26 -19.75 -20.04
C PRO A 69 -15.07 -21.28 -19.93
N LEU A 70 -13.95 -21.70 -19.35
CA LEU A 70 -13.55 -23.11 -19.27
C LEU A 70 -14.11 -23.88 -18.06
N GLY A 71 -15.05 -23.30 -17.30
CA GLY A 71 -15.76 -23.97 -16.21
C GLY A 71 -15.60 -23.26 -14.87
N ALA A 72 -14.51 -23.55 -14.18
CA ALA A 72 -14.12 -22.93 -12.91
C ALA A 72 -12.92 -21.99 -13.11
N ILE A 73 -12.75 -21.07 -12.16
CA ILE A 73 -11.60 -20.16 -12.10
C ILE A 73 -10.85 -20.38 -10.79
N GLY A 74 -9.52 -20.42 -10.86
CA GLY A 74 -8.61 -20.35 -9.71
C GLY A 74 -7.94 -18.99 -9.65
N ILE A 75 -7.91 -18.38 -8.46
CA ILE A 75 -7.32 -17.05 -8.21
C ILE A 75 -6.21 -17.20 -7.18
N LEU A 76 -5.03 -16.67 -7.50
CA LEU A 76 -3.88 -16.59 -6.61
C LEU A 76 -3.41 -15.14 -6.45
N THR A 77 -3.03 -14.77 -5.22
CA THR A 77 -2.35 -13.51 -4.92
C THR A 77 -1.08 -13.80 -4.16
N LEU A 78 0.06 -13.39 -4.74
CA LEU A 78 1.38 -13.80 -4.32
C LEU A 78 2.26 -12.60 -3.98
N THR A 79 3.15 -12.78 -3.03
CA THR A 79 4.23 -11.83 -2.73
C THR A 79 5.52 -12.63 -2.54
N PRO A 80 6.65 -12.26 -3.17
CA PRO A 80 6.82 -11.18 -4.15
C PRO A 80 6.12 -11.46 -5.49
N TYR A 81 5.84 -10.41 -6.26
CA TYR A 81 4.95 -10.46 -7.43
C TYR A 81 5.48 -11.31 -8.59
N GLU A 82 6.79 -11.42 -8.74
CA GLU A 82 7.45 -12.22 -9.77
C GLU A 82 7.16 -13.72 -9.62
N THR A 83 6.75 -14.14 -8.42
CA THR A 83 6.31 -15.52 -8.13
C THR A 83 5.10 -15.92 -8.97
N ALA A 84 4.34 -14.97 -9.50
CA ALA A 84 3.25 -15.22 -10.45
C ALA A 84 3.68 -16.06 -11.66
N ILE A 85 4.92 -15.85 -12.14
CA ILE A 85 5.48 -16.61 -13.27
C ILE A 85 5.67 -18.08 -12.90
N ILE A 86 6.19 -18.33 -11.70
CA ILE A 86 6.44 -19.69 -11.18
C ILE A 86 5.10 -20.39 -10.92
N ALA A 87 4.15 -19.70 -10.29
CA ALA A 87 2.83 -20.24 -9.98
C ALA A 87 2.07 -20.65 -11.25
N ALA A 88 2.09 -19.82 -12.29
CA ALA A 88 1.43 -20.14 -13.55
C ALA A 88 2.05 -21.37 -14.24
N ASP A 89 3.38 -21.48 -14.26
CA ASP A 89 4.09 -22.64 -14.83
C ASP A 89 3.80 -23.94 -14.07
N VAL A 90 3.78 -23.89 -12.73
CA VAL A 90 3.43 -25.04 -11.89
C VAL A 90 1.98 -25.45 -12.10
N ALA A 91 1.05 -24.50 -12.16
CA ALA A 91 -0.38 -24.77 -12.31
C ALA A 91 -0.69 -25.58 -13.59
N VAL A 92 -0.18 -25.14 -14.74
CA VAL A 92 -0.43 -25.83 -16.03
C VAL A 92 0.26 -27.18 -16.14
N LYS A 93 1.34 -27.41 -15.38
CA LYS A 93 2.03 -28.71 -15.32
C LYS A 93 1.34 -29.69 -14.38
N ALA A 94 0.59 -29.20 -13.40
CA ALA A 94 -0.06 -30.03 -12.39
C ALA A 94 -1.37 -30.67 -12.88
N SER A 95 -2.11 -30.01 -13.76
CA SER A 95 -3.44 -30.44 -14.21
C SER A 95 -3.85 -29.77 -15.53
N GLY A 96 -5.02 -30.15 -16.07
CA GLY A 96 -5.55 -29.63 -17.35
C GLY A 96 -6.10 -28.20 -17.29
N VAL A 97 -5.45 -27.29 -16.57
CA VAL A 97 -5.85 -25.87 -16.51
C VAL A 97 -5.14 -25.02 -17.57
N GLN A 98 -5.74 -23.89 -17.91
CA GLN A 98 -5.12 -22.85 -18.75
C GLN A 98 -4.89 -21.59 -17.93
N VAL A 99 -3.80 -20.87 -18.24
CA VAL A 99 -3.56 -19.54 -17.65
C VAL A 99 -4.43 -18.54 -18.39
N GLY A 100 -5.43 -18.00 -17.69
CA GLY A 100 -6.26 -16.92 -18.22
C GLY A 100 -5.56 -15.57 -18.07
N PHE A 101 -4.96 -15.32 -16.90
CA PHE A 101 -4.29 -14.05 -16.61
C PHE A 101 -3.07 -14.27 -15.72
N LEU A 102 -2.00 -13.53 -15.98
CA LEU A 102 -0.77 -13.54 -15.21
C LEU A 102 -0.23 -12.12 -15.14
N ASP A 103 -0.15 -11.58 -13.93
CA ASP A 103 0.37 -10.24 -13.68
C ASP A 103 1.52 -10.26 -12.66
N ARG A 104 2.74 -10.11 -13.19
CA ARG A 104 3.97 -10.03 -12.42
C ARG A 104 4.20 -8.68 -11.72
N PHE A 105 3.33 -7.70 -11.93
CA PHE A 105 3.39 -6.40 -11.26
C PHE A 105 2.49 -6.33 -10.03
N THR A 106 1.48 -7.19 -9.95
CA THR A 106 0.57 -7.30 -8.81
C THR A 106 0.65 -8.65 -8.10
N GLY A 107 1.34 -9.63 -8.68
CA GLY A 107 1.44 -10.99 -8.13
C GLY A 107 0.16 -11.80 -8.30
N SER A 108 -0.70 -11.41 -9.24
CA SER A 108 -2.01 -12.04 -9.47
C SER A 108 -1.91 -13.10 -10.57
N VAL A 109 -2.47 -14.28 -10.33
CA VAL A 109 -2.61 -15.33 -11.34
C VAL A 109 -4.04 -15.83 -11.35
N VAL A 110 -4.60 -15.95 -12.55
CA VAL A 110 -5.92 -16.54 -12.78
C VAL A 110 -5.77 -17.72 -13.73
N VAL A 111 -6.24 -18.89 -13.29
CA VAL A 111 -6.29 -20.10 -14.11
C VAL A 111 -7.74 -20.53 -14.32
N ALA A 112 -8.03 -21.20 -15.43
CA ALA A 112 -9.36 -21.69 -15.76
C ALA A 112 -9.32 -23.15 -16.23
N GLY A 113 -10.38 -23.90 -15.94
CA GLY A 113 -10.52 -25.32 -16.27
C GLY A 113 -11.67 -25.95 -15.51
N ASP A 114 -11.77 -27.28 -15.49
CA ASP A 114 -12.75 -27.94 -14.62
C ASP A 114 -12.40 -27.75 -13.12
N VAL A 115 -13.41 -27.89 -12.26
CA VAL A 115 -13.28 -27.61 -10.82
C VAL A 115 -12.16 -28.43 -10.17
N GLU A 116 -12.02 -29.71 -10.53
CA GLU A 116 -11.04 -30.61 -9.93
C GLU A 116 -9.63 -30.27 -10.40
N SER A 117 -9.45 -29.96 -11.68
CA SER A 117 -8.19 -29.48 -12.24
C SER A 117 -7.77 -28.16 -11.59
N VAL A 118 -8.67 -27.19 -11.45
CA VAL A 118 -8.36 -25.90 -10.80
C VAL A 118 -7.92 -26.09 -9.36
N GLU A 119 -8.62 -26.91 -8.59
CA GLU A 119 -8.26 -27.18 -7.20
C GLU A 119 -6.92 -27.93 -7.08
N THR A 120 -6.65 -28.87 -8.01
CA THR A 120 -5.37 -29.59 -8.09
C THR A 120 -4.22 -28.65 -8.44
N ALA A 121 -4.41 -27.75 -9.40
CA ALA A 121 -3.42 -26.73 -9.74
C ALA A 121 -3.10 -25.82 -8.56
N LEU A 122 -4.11 -25.30 -7.86
CA LEU A 122 -3.91 -24.42 -6.71
C LEU A 122 -3.18 -25.14 -5.57
N ARG A 123 -3.51 -26.41 -5.29
CA ARG A 123 -2.77 -27.25 -4.33
C ARG A 123 -1.31 -27.39 -4.72
N ALA A 124 -1.05 -27.76 -5.97
CA ALA A 124 0.31 -27.97 -6.45
C ALA A 124 1.17 -26.68 -6.37
N VAL A 125 0.59 -25.52 -6.68
CA VAL A 125 1.26 -24.23 -6.53
C VAL A 125 1.56 -23.94 -5.06
N CYS A 126 0.56 -24.03 -4.19
CA CYS A 126 0.69 -23.80 -2.75
C CYS A 126 1.80 -24.68 -2.15
N ASP A 127 1.75 -25.96 -2.47
CA ASP A 127 2.73 -26.97 -2.07
C ASP A 127 4.15 -26.67 -2.55
N CYS A 128 4.29 -26.29 -3.82
CA CYS A 128 5.57 -25.94 -4.42
C CYS A 128 6.19 -24.71 -3.74
N LEU A 129 5.39 -23.68 -3.50
CA LEU A 129 5.85 -22.44 -2.89
C LEU A 129 6.17 -22.62 -1.40
N GLU A 130 5.34 -23.36 -0.67
CA GLU A 130 5.57 -23.66 0.75
C GLU A 130 6.83 -24.52 0.93
N ARG A 131 6.88 -25.69 0.31
CA ARG A 131 7.96 -26.67 0.54
C ARG A 131 9.23 -26.37 -0.24
N GLY A 132 9.09 -25.83 -1.45
CA GLY A 132 10.22 -25.54 -2.33
C GLY A 132 10.88 -24.20 -2.04
N LEU A 133 10.08 -23.16 -1.77
CA LEU A 133 10.58 -21.79 -1.62
C LEU A 133 10.37 -21.20 -0.21
N GLY A 134 9.72 -21.91 0.71
CA GLY A 134 9.50 -21.45 2.08
C GLY A 134 8.55 -20.26 2.17
N PHE A 135 7.45 -20.30 1.42
CA PHE A 135 6.37 -19.30 1.51
C PHE A 135 5.46 -19.61 2.70
N ALA A 136 4.91 -18.58 3.33
CA ALA A 136 3.74 -18.72 4.16
C ALA A 136 2.50 -18.87 3.26
N VAL A 137 1.71 -19.92 3.46
CA VAL A 137 0.61 -20.26 2.54
C VAL A 137 -0.72 -20.30 3.27
N THR A 138 -1.74 -19.68 2.66
CA THR A 138 -3.13 -19.74 3.13
C THR A 138 -3.82 -21.04 2.73
N GLY A 139 -4.90 -21.39 3.42
CA GLY A 139 -5.75 -22.50 3.02
C GLY A 139 -6.50 -22.20 1.71
N ILE A 140 -6.66 -23.22 0.86
CA ILE A 140 -7.47 -23.10 -0.34
C ILE A 140 -8.93 -22.94 0.06
N THR A 141 -9.57 -21.93 -0.50
CA THR A 141 -10.98 -21.60 -0.26
C THR A 141 -11.80 -21.78 -1.55
N ARG A 142 -13.11 -21.90 -1.42
CA ARG A 142 -13.99 -22.21 -2.55
C ARG A 142 -15.34 -21.50 -2.46
N THR A 143 -15.86 -21.08 -3.60
CA THR A 143 -17.26 -20.65 -3.82
C THR A 143 -17.89 -21.37 -5.01
#